data_AF-A0A554JPW6-F1
#
_entry.id   AF-A0A554JPW6-F1
#
_cell.length_a   1.000
_cell.length_b   1.000
_cell.length_c   1.000
_cell.angle_alpha   90.00
_cell.angle_beta   90.00
_cell.angle_gamma   90.00
#
_symmetry.space_group_name_H-M   'P 1'
#
loop_
_entity.id
_entity.type
_entity.pdbx_description
1 polymer ?
#
loop_
_entity_poly.entity_id
_entity_poly.type
_entity_poly.pdbx_seq_one_letter_code
_entity_poly.pdbx_strand_id
1 'polypeptide(L)'
;MVTNPDLATKISQVVYDEDLDKIGEMDGLNFVDFYFLPHLNSPYFPKLTEENIKKLLERISRKIYALDDQGAIKVVDGKVEIITEGKYLEYN
;
A
#
# COMPACT_ATOMS: atom_id res chain seq x y z
N MET A 1 -0.65 5.54 -4.95
CA MET A 1 -0.38 4.16 -5.42
C MET A 1 -0.67 4.12 -6.92
N VAL A 2 0.32 3.84 -7.78
CA VAL A 2 0.14 3.94 -9.25
C VAL A 2 0.34 2.63 -10.02
N THR A 3 1.06 1.66 -9.46
CA THR A 3 1.42 0.41 -10.15
C THR A 3 0.33 -0.66 -10.12
N ASN A 4 -0.64 -0.51 -9.21
CA ASN A 4 -1.78 -1.38 -8.97
C ASN A 4 -2.91 -1.16 -10.01
N PRO A 5 -4.01 -1.95 -9.98
CA PRO A 5 -5.04 -1.87 -11.01
C PRO A 5 -5.85 -0.56 -10.99
N ASP A 6 -6.04 0.03 -9.81
CA ASP A 6 -6.68 1.33 -9.57
C ASP A 6 -5.84 2.16 -8.61
N LEU A 7 -6.07 3.45 -8.43
CA LEU A 7 -5.23 4.28 -7.55
C LEU A 7 -5.48 4.06 -6.05
N ALA A 8 -6.42 3.18 -5.67
CA ALA A 8 -6.83 2.95 -4.29
C ALA A 8 -7.10 4.27 -3.52
N THR A 9 -7.77 5.22 -4.18
CA THR A 9 -7.90 6.62 -3.72
C THR A 9 -8.41 6.75 -2.29
N LYS A 10 -9.39 5.93 -1.89
CA LYS A 10 -9.91 5.91 -0.51
C LYS A 10 -8.84 5.52 0.52
N ILE A 11 -8.01 4.53 0.22
CA ILE A 11 -6.93 4.10 1.12
C ILE A 11 -5.86 5.20 1.15
N SER A 12 -5.46 5.70 -0.03
CA SER A 12 -4.43 6.73 -0.20
C SER A 12 -4.73 7.98 0.62
N GLN A 13 -5.96 8.51 0.50
CA GLN A 13 -6.42 9.68 1.25
C GLN A 13 -6.36 9.47 2.77
N VAL A 14 -6.69 8.27 3.26
CA VAL A 14 -6.67 8.00 4.70
C VAL A 14 -5.25 7.88 5.23
N VAL A 15 -4.38 7.11 4.55
CA VAL A 15 -3.05 6.79 5.09
C VAL A 15 -1.99 7.85 4.80
N TYR A 16 -2.16 8.62 3.72
CA TYR A 16 -1.23 9.67 3.29
C TYR A 16 -1.76 11.09 3.51
N ASP A 17 -2.98 11.23 4.06
CA ASP A 17 -3.63 12.52 4.30
C ASP A 17 -3.76 13.38 3.02
N GLU A 18 -3.97 12.71 1.88
CA GLU A 18 -4.14 13.38 0.60
C GLU A 18 -5.50 14.07 0.54
N ASP A 19 -5.48 15.39 0.32
CA ASP A 19 -6.67 16.19 0.07
C ASP A 19 -6.99 16.17 -1.43
N LEU A 20 -7.68 15.11 -1.86
CA LEU A 20 -8.14 14.98 -3.24
C LEU A 20 -9.59 15.44 -3.33
N ASP A 21 -9.82 16.52 -4.08
CA ASP A 21 -11.15 16.98 -4.47
C ASP A 21 -11.98 15.92 -5.22
N LYS A 22 -11.31 14.88 -5.74
CA LYS A 22 -11.92 13.76 -6.48
C LYS A 22 -11.92 12.49 -5.65
N ILE A 23 -13.13 12.05 -5.29
CA ILE A 23 -13.40 10.81 -4.55
C ILE A 23 -13.72 9.63 -5.50
N GLY A 24 -13.26 9.70 -6.75
CA GLY A 24 -13.51 8.70 -7.80
C GLY A 24 -12.49 7.58 -7.81
N GLU A 25 -12.91 6.39 -8.25
CA GLU A 25 -11.98 5.35 -8.69
C GLU A 25 -11.29 5.82 -9.97
N MET A 26 -9.97 5.71 -9.98
CA MET A 26 -9.12 6.04 -11.11
C MET A 26 -8.27 4.83 -11.43
N ASP A 27 -8.11 4.54 -12.72
CA ASP A 27 -7.27 3.43 -13.16
C ASP A 27 -5.81 3.68 -12.77
N GLY A 28 -5.15 2.61 -12.34
CA GLY A 28 -3.70 2.58 -12.17
C GLY A 28 -3.02 2.00 -13.42
N LEU A 29 -1.71 1.82 -13.35
CA LEU A 29 -0.92 1.24 -14.44
C LEU A 29 -1.15 -0.27 -14.61
N ASN A 30 -1.75 -0.92 -13.61
CA ASN A 30 -2.09 -2.34 -13.65
C ASN A 30 -0.89 -3.26 -13.97
N PHE A 31 0.28 -2.94 -13.42
CA PHE A 31 1.49 -3.76 -13.54
C PHE A 31 1.55 -4.88 -12.50
N VAL A 32 0.85 -4.70 -11.38
CA VAL A 32 0.71 -5.69 -10.30
C VAL A 32 -0.74 -5.76 -9.82
N ASP A 33 -1.13 -6.88 -9.22
CA ASP A 33 -2.51 -7.15 -8.76
C ASP A 33 -2.73 -6.92 -7.26
N PHE A 34 -1.76 -6.31 -6.58
CA PHE A 34 -1.77 -6.00 -5.15
C PHE A 34 -1.60 -4.49 -4.89
N TYR A 35 -1.93 -4.05 -3.68
CA TYR A 35 -1.62 -2.70 -3.20
C TYR A 35 -0.31 -2.69 -2.44
N PHE A 36 0.46 -1.63 -2.65
CA PHE A 36 1.73 -1.40 -1.96
C PHE A 36 1.66 -0.10 -1.17
N LEU A 37 1.86 -0.20 0.14
CA LEU A 37 1.87 0.91 1.08
C LEU A 37 3.30 1.13 1.63
N PRO A 38 4.10 2.03 1.02
CA PRO A 38 5.43 2.38 1.56
C PRO A 38 5.33 3.22 2.82
N HIS A 39 6.40 3.22 3.62
CA HIS A 39 6.63 4.03 4.82
C HIS A 39 5.97 3.51 6.11
N LEU A 40 5.79 2.20 6.23
CA LEU A 40 5.23 1.57 7.43
C LEU A 40 5.97 2.02 8.70
N ASN A 41 5.22 2.52 9.69
CA ASN A 41 5.70 3.03 10.97
C ASN A 41 6.71 4.20 10.87
N SER A 42 6.82 4.86 9.72
CA SER A 42 7.71 6.00 9.55
C SER A 42 7.18 7.22 10.31
N PRO A 43 8.04 8.01 11.00
CA PRO A 43 7.60 9.21 11.71
C PRO A 43 7.04 10.31 10.78
N TYR A 44 7.35 10.25 9.48
CA TYR A 44 6.82 11.17 8.48
C TYR A 44 5.42 10.78 7.99
N PHE A 45 4.97 9.55 8.29
CA PHE A 45 3.69 9.00 7.87
C PHE A 45 2.91 8.49 9.10
N PRO A 46 2.48 9.40 10.00
CA PRO A 46 1.98 9.04 11.33
C PRO A 46 0.68 8.22 11.30
N LYS A 47 -0.06 8.25 10.18
CA LYS A 47 -1.27 7.44 9.99
C LYS A 47 -0.95 6.02 9.49
N LEU A 48 0.22 5.79 8.92
CA LEU A 48 0.62 4.51 8.33
C LEU A 48 1.33 3.61 9.36
N THR A 49 0.60 3.25 10.41
CA THR A 49 1.07 2.31 11.44
C THR A 49 0.47 0.92 11.23
N GLU A 50 1.12 -0.11 11.78
CA GLU A 50 0.58 -1.48 11.74
C GLU A 50 -0.85 -1.56 12.31
N GLU A 51 -1.14 -0.81 13.38
CA GLU A 51 -2.46 -0.78 14.02
C GLU A 51 -3.52 -0.16 13.11
N ASN A 52 -3.22 1.00 12.51
CA ASN A 52 -4.15 1.69 11.63
C ASN A 52 -4.40 0.91 10.35
N ILE A 53 -3.34 0.32 9.78
CA ILE A 53 -3.45 -0.55 8.61
C ILE A 53 -4.38 -1.72 8.92
N LYS A 54 -4.20 -2.43 10.05
CA LYS A 54 -5.11 -3.53 10.45
C LYS A 54 -6.58 -3.11 10.54
N LYS A 55 -6.87 -1.90 11.05
CA LYS A 55 -8.24 -1.36 11.10
C LYS A 55 -8.82 -1.03 9.71
N LEU A 56 -7.98 -0.57 8.79
CA LEU A 56 -8.36 -0.29 7.39
C LEU A 56 -8.61 -1.56 6.57
N LEU A 57 -7.82 -2.60 6.85
CA LEU A 57 -7.78 -3.85 6.10
C LEU A 57 -9.06 -4.68 6.18
N GLU A 58 -9.88 -4.54 7.23
CA GLU A 58 -11.19 -5.22 7.32
C GLU A 58 -12.14 -4.90 6.14
N ARG A 59 -11.84 -3.86 5.36
CA ARG A 59 -12.69 -3.36 4.27
C ARG A 59 -12.08 -3.58 2.88
N ILE A 60 -10.95 -4.26 2.77
CA ILE A 60 -10.19 -4.39 1.53
C ILE A 60 -10.08 -5.87 1.18
N SER A 61 -10.45 -6.24 -0.05
CA SER A 61 -10.45 -7.63 -0.54
C SER A 61 -9.24 -7.97 -1.40
N ARG A 62 -8.33 -7.01 -1.59
CA ARG A 62 -7.16 -7.15 -2.45
C ARG A 62 -5.92 -7.18 -1.58
N LYS A 63 -4.98 -8.05 -1.97
CA LYS A 63 -3.71 -8.25 -1.29
C LYS A 63 -2.98 -6.92 -1.08
N ILE A 64 -2.45 -6.72 0.12
CA ILE A 64 -1.67 -5.54 0.50
C ILE A 64 -0.31 -5.95 1.03
N TYR A 65 0.72 -5.29 0.53
CA TYR A 65 2.05 -5.28 1.12
C TYR A 65 2.34 -3.89 1.69
N ALA A 66 2.59 -3.80 2.99
CA ALA A 66 3.06 -2.57 3.62
C ALA A 66 4.49 -2.78 4.10
N LEU A 67 5.44 -1.98 3.62
CA LEU A 67 6.86 -2.10 3.97
C LEU A 67 7.33 -0.79 4.59
N ASP A 68 8.29 -0.89 5.50
CA ASP A 68 9.02 0.28 6.00
C ASP A 68 10.04 0.78 4.97
N ASP A 69 10.80 1.79 5.36
CA ASP A 69 11.78 2.47 4.50
C ASP A 69 13.02 1.61 4.18
N GLN A 70 13.13 0.39 4.73
CA GLN A 70 14.25 -0.54 4.53
C GLN A 70 13.85 -1.79 3.73
N GLY A 71 12.83 -1.67 2.88
CA GLY A 71 12.33 -2.77 2.06
C GLY A 71 12.00 -2.39 0.62
N ALA A 72 11.93 -3.42 -0.22
CA ALA A 72 11.49 -3.33 -1.60
C ALA A 72 10.70 -4.60 -1.99
N ILE A 73 9.89 -4.47 -3.04
CA ILE A 73 9.19 -5.60 -3.67
C ILE A 73 9.78 -5.79 -5.07
N LYS A 74 10.28 -6.98 -5.35
CA LYS A 74 10.73 -7.41 -6.68
C LYS A 74 9.65 -8.26 -7.32
N VAL A 75 9.31 -7.95 -8.57
CA VAL A 75 8.38 -8.75 -9.38
C VAL A 75 9.06 -9.16 -10.68
N VAL A 76 9.23 -10.46 -10.90
CA VAL A 76 9.82 -11.04 -12.13
C VAL A 76 8.96 -12.23 -12.54
N ASP A 77 8.50 -12.25 -13.78
CA ASP A 77 7.65 -13.32 -14.34
C ASP A 77 6.43 -13.65 -13.45
N GLY A 78 5.81 -12.60 -12.87
CA GLY A 78 4.67 -12.72 -11.97
C GLY A 78 5.01 -13.18 -10.54
N LYS A 79 6.26 -13.51 -10.25
CA LYS A 79 6.69 -13.90 -8.90
C LYS A 79 7.01 -12.68 -8.05
N VAL A 80 6.33 -12.55 -6.91
CA VAL A 80 6.57 -11.51 -5.90
C VAL A 80 7.61 -11.97 -4.89
N GLU A 81 8.61 -11.12 -4.62
CA GLU A 81 9.63 -11.32 -3.60
C GLU A 81 9.80 -10.04 -2.78
N ILE A 82 9.69 -10.16 -1.45
CA ILE A 82 9.97 -9.08 -0.52
C ILE A 82 11.45 -9.13 -0.16
N ILE A 83 12.16 -8.01 -0.36
CA ILE A 83 13.57 -7.85 -0.04
C ILE A 83 13.64 -6.79 1.06
N THR A 84 14.01 -7.15 2.28
CA THR A 84 14.00 -6.19 3.40
C THR A 84 14.96 -6.59 4.53
N GLU A 85 15.50 -5.57 5.20
CA GLU A 85 16.16 -5.68 6.52
C GLU A 85 15.26 -5.15 7.65
N GLY A 86 14.10 -4.59 7.28
CA GLY A 86 13.14 -3.95 8.17
C GLY A 86 11.87 -4.75 8.36
N LYS A 87 10.79 -4.05 8.71
CA LYS A 87 9.47 -4.60 8.95
C LYS A 87 8.60 -4.51 7.71
N TYR A 88 7.78 -5.54 7.54
CA TYR A 88 6.69 -5.54 6.58
C TYR A 88 5.44 -6.19 7.17
N LEU A 89 4.30 -5.86 6.59
CA LEU A 89 3.03 -6.55 6.75
C LEU A 89 2.56 -7.06 5.39
N GLU A 90 1.98 -8.25 5.40
CA GLU A 90 1.28 -8.86 4.28
C GLU A 90 -0.15 -9.20 4.72
N TYR A 91 -1.14 -8.80 3.94
CA TYR A 91 -2.56 -9.03 4.23
C TYR A 91 -3.36 -9.34 2.96
N ASN A 92 -4.50 -10.03 3.10
CA ASN A 92 -5.42 -10.40 2.02
C ASN A 92 -6.78 -9.74 2.15
#